data_AF-A0A9E6AHR4-F1
#
_entry.id   AF-A0A9E6AHR4-F1
#
_cell.length_a   1.000
_cell.length_b   1.000
_cell.length_c   1.000
_cell.angle_alpha   90.00
_cell.angle_beta   90.00
_cell.angle_gamma   90.00
#
_symmetry.space_group_name_H-M   'P 1'
#
loop_
_entity.id
_entity.type
_entity.pdbx_description
1 polymer ?
#
loop_
_entity_poly.entity_id
_entity_poly.type
_entity_poly.pdbx_seq_one_letter_code
_entity_poly.pdbx_strand_id
1 'polypeptide(L)'
;MTALNAYIRLESTGLWRAEPGAQRRDVYVFLGDASLVVADKSESALSHWSLPAIERQNPGKTPAIFMPGSDTSETLEIDDPEMISAIEKVQAAVHAADPKPGRLRLWAGLSMLAVLGGLAVFWLPDAVVAHAERVVPQTTRSELGNRVLIHAEKLAGDRCDGPAGKRVLDRLAQRLAPDTGLHLVIVGRWPNTTGHLPGNI
;
A
#
# COMPACT_ATOMS: atom_id res chain seq x y z
N MET A 1 -24.73 -15.70 -21.83
CA MET A 1 -24.41 -16.92 -22.61
C MET A 1 -23.54 -17.80 -21.72
N THR A 2 -24.16 -18.76 -21.02
CA THR A 2 -23.52 -19.63 -20.02
C THR A 2 -22.98 -20.91 -20.67
N ALA A 3 -21.93 -21.48 -20.08
CA ALA A 3 -21.11 -22.57 -20.62
C ALA A 3 -21.79 -23.96 -20.69
N LEU A 4 -23.13 -24.03 -20.69
CA LEU A 4 -23.89 -25.27 -20.53
C LEU A 4 -24.70 -25.68 -21.79
N ASN A 5 -24.25 -25.33 -22.99
CA ASN A 5 -24.90 -25.76 -24.25
C ASN A 5 -24.41 -27.13 -24.79
N ALA A 6 -23.56 -27.86 -24.05
CA ALA A 6 -22.94 -29.08 -24.56
C ALA A 6 -23.65 -30.38 -24.15
N TYR A 7 -24.53 -30.37 -23.13
CA TYR A 7 -25.23 -31.56 -22.65
C TYR A 7 -26.67 -31.21 -22.28
N ILE A 8 -27.64 -31.91 -22.89
CA ILE A 8 -29.07 -31.67 -22.67
C ILE A 8 -29.51 -32.03 -21.23
N ARG A 9 -28.75 -32.89 -20.54
CA ARG A 9 -28.83 -33.19 -19.10
C ARG A 9 -27.59 -34.02 -18.76
N LEU A 10 -26.71 -33.57 -17.87
CA LEU A 10 -25.60 -34.42 -17.39
C LEU A 10 -26.11 -35.21 -16.20
N GLU A 11 -25.96 -36.53 -16.25
CA GLU A 11 -26.43 -37.46 -15.23
C GLU A 11 -25.33 -38.42 -14.82
N SER A 12 -25.25 -38.72 -13.53
CA SER A 12 -24.30 -39.69 -12.98
C SER A 12 -24.95 -40.44 -11.83
N THR A 13 -24.31 -41.51 -11.39
CA THR A 13 -24.66 -42.17 -10.13
C THR A 13 -23.82 -41.59 -8.98
N GLY A 14 -24.30 -41.80 -7.76
CA GLY A 14 -23.57 -41.44 -6.55
C GLY A 14 -24.10 -42.17 -5.32
N LEU A 15 -23.41 -41.99 -4.19
CA LEU A 15 -23.87 -42.43 -2.88
C LEU A 15 -24.28 -41.22 -2.06
N TRP A 16 -25.57 -41.12 -1.76
CA TRP A 16 -26.10 -40.04 -0.94
C TRP A 16 -26.40 -40.50 0.48
N ARG A 17 -26.25 -39.57 1.43
CA ARG A 17 -26.56 -39.76 2.83
C ARG A 17 -27.16 -38.47 3.39
N ALA A 18 -28.32 -38.58 4.04
CA ALA A 18 -29.03 -37.44 4.63
C ALA A 18 -28.32 -36.88 5.88
N GLU A 19 -27.90 -37.77 6.78
CA GLU A 19 -27.36 -37.41 8.09
C GLU A 19 -26.17 -38.30 8.48
N PRO A 20 -25.29 -37.84 9.39
CA PRO A 20 -24.19 -38.64 9.89
C PRO A 20 -24.73 -39.92 10.56
N GLY A 21 -24.38 -41.08 9.99
CA GLY A 21 -24.83 -42.39 10.48
C GLY A 21 -26.05 -42.96 9.75
N ALA A 22 -26.72 -42.20 8.88
CA ALA A 22 -27.72 -42.74 7.99
C ALA A 22 -27.09 -43.69 6.96
N GLN A 23 -27.88 -44.67 6.49
CA GLN A 23 -27.44 -45.59 5.44
C GLN A 23 -27.14 -44.82 4.16
N ARG A 24 -25.99 -45.11 3.53
CA ARG A 24 -25.68 -44.62 2.18
C ARG A 24 -26.65 -45.26 1.19
N ARG A 25 -27.28 -44.45 0.35
CA ARG A 25 -28.22 -44.90 -0.68
C ARG A 25 -27.61 -44.65 -2.06
N ASP A 26 -27.71 -45.63 -2.95
CA ASP A 26 -27.42 -45.40 -4.36
C ASP A 26 -28.45 -44.42 -4.92
N VAL A 27 -27.98 -43.36 -5.56
CA VAL A 27 -28.81 -42.31 -6.13
C VAL A 27 -28.38 -41.96 -7.55
N TYR A 28 -29.32 -41.39 -8.30
CA TYR A 28 -29.03 -40.68 -9.53
C TYR A 28 -28.86 -39.20 -9.22
N VAL A 29 -27.89 -38.59 -9.89
CA VAL A 29 -27.53 -37.19 -9.73
C VAL A 29 -27.73 -36.52 -11.08
N PHE A 30 -28.58 -35.49 -11.11
CA PHE A 30 -28.84 -34.71 -12.31
C PHE A 30 -28.30 -33.30 -12.15
N LEU A 31 -27.44 -32.88 -13.06
CA LEU A 31 -26.91 -31.53 -13.12
C LEU A 31 -27.75 -30.69 -14.10
N GLY A 32 -28.38 -29.63 -13.58
CA GLY A 32 -29.05 -28.60 -14.38
C GLY A 32 -28.27 -27.29 -14.44
N ASP A 33 -28.94 -26.21 -14.85
CA ASP A 33 -28.31 -24.89 -15.03
C ASP A 33 -27.79 -24.26 -13.73
N ALA A 34 -28.53 -24.41 -12.64
CA ALA A 34 -28.22 -23.80 -11.34
C ALA A 34 -28.42 -24.76 -10.16
N SER A 35 -28.82 -26.00 -10.42
CA SER A 35 -29.17 -26.96 -9.38
C SER A 35 -28.63 -28.36 -9.65
N LEU A 36 -28.32 -29.06 -8.56
CA LEU A 36 -28.04 -30.48 -8.54
C LEU A 36 -29.24 -31.20 -7.92
N VAL A 37 -29.85 -32.13 -8.63
CA VAL A 37 -30.97 -32.93 -8.12
C VAL A 37 -30.47 -34.32 -7.77
N VAL A 38 -30.72 -34.74 -6.53
CA VAL A 38 -30.44 -36.09 -6.06
C VAL A 38 -31.75 -36.87 -6.07
N ALA A 39 -31.79 -38.00 -6.78
CA ALA A 39 -32.98 -38.82 -6.97
C ALA A 39 -32.74 -40.29 -6.65
N ASP A 40 -33.79 -41.01 -6.27
CA ASP A 40 -33.71 -42.45 -6.02
C ASP A 40 -33.78 -43.30 -7.30
N LYS A 41 -33.80 -44.63 -7.16
CA LYS A 41 -33.87 -45.58 -8.29
C LYS A 41 -35.17 -45.51 -9.12
N SER A 42 -36.21 -44.85 -8.58
CA SER A 42 -37.47 -44.58 -9.30
C SER A 42 -37.51 -43.17 -9.89
N GLU A 43 -36.38 -42.48 -9.93
CA GLU A 43 -36.24 -41.08 -10.36
C GLU A 43 -37.06 -40.09 -9.52
N SER A 44 -37.45 -40.49 -8.31
CA SER A 44 -38.10 -39.60 -7.35
C SER A 44 -37.06 -38.71 -6.68
N ALA A 45 -37.26 -37.39 -6.69
CA ALA A 45 -36.34 -36.43 -6.11
C ALA A 45 -36.28 -36.61 -4.58
N LEU A 46 -35.08 -36.87 -4.06
CA LEU A 46 -34.78 -36.97 -2.63
C LEU A 46 -34.33 -35.63 -2.06
N SER A 47 -33.48 -34.90 -2.79
CA SER A 47 -32.94 -33.61 -2.35
C SER A 47 -32.61 -32.72 -3.55
N HIS A 48 -32.63 -31.40 -3.33
CA HIS A 48 -32.35 -30.38 -4.34
C HIS A 48 -31.31 -29.41 -3.79
N TRP A 49 -30.17 -29.33 -4.46
CA TRP A 49 -29.05 -28.51 -4.02
C TRP A 49 -28.81 -27.36 -4.98
N SER A 50 -28.52 -26.18 -4.43
CA SER A 50 -28.09 -25.00 -5.19
C SER A 50 -26.61 -25.15 -5.57
N LEU A 51 -26.28 -25.24 -6.86
CA LEU A 51 -24.88 -25.42 -7.33
C LEU A 51 -23.90 -24.38 -6.76
N PRO A 52 -24.23 -23.09 -6.67
CA PRO A 52 -23.38 -22.07 -6.04
C PRO A 52 -23.02 -22.34 -4.57
N ALA A 53 -23.83 -23.13 -3.86
CA ALA A 53 -23.68 -23.39 -2.43
C ALA A 53 -23.08 -24.77 -2.13
N ILE A 54 -22.79 -25.58 -3.16
CA ILE A 54 -22.18 -26.89 -2.95
C ILE A 54 -20.70 -26.71 -2.63
N GLU A 55 -20.22 -27.41 -1.62
CA GLU A 55 -18.82 -27.41 -1.23
C GLU A 55 -18.19 -28.79 -1.38
N ARG A 56 -16.98 -28.84 -1.94
CA ARG A 56 -16.18 -30.07 -2.02
C ARG A 56 -15.38 -30.26 -0.73
N GLN A 57 -15.62 -31.37 -0.04
CA GLN A 57 -14.98 -31.67 1.26
C GLN A 57 -13.61 -32.36 1.14
N ASN A 58 -13.31 -32.98 -0.01
CA ASN A 58 -12.04 -33.68 -0.24
C ASN A 58 -11.38 -33.31 -1.60
N PRO A 59 -10.93 -32.05 -1.79
CA PRO A 59 -10.26 -31.64 -3.01
C PRO A 59 -9.10 -32.58 -3.39
N GLY A 60 -9.04 -32.98 -4.66
CA GLY A 60 -7.99 -33.86 -5.20
C GLY A 60 -8.12 -35.35 -4.87
N LYS A 61 -9.20 -35.79 -4.22
CA LYS A 61 -9.48 -37.22 -3.94
C LYS A 61 -10.75 -37.70 -4.64
N THR A 62 -10.78 -38.96 -5.04
CA THR A 62 -11.94 -39.67 -5.58
C THR A 62 -12.32 -40.87 -4.69
N PRO A 63 -13.62 -41.16 -4.49
CA PRO A 63 -14.77 -40.40 -4.97
C PRO A 63 -14.84 -39.00 -4.33
N ALA A 64 -15.29 -38.02 -5.10
CA ALA A 64 -15.47 -36.65 -4.63
C ALA A 64 -16.68 -36.58 -3.68
N ILE A 65 -16.50 -35.93 -2.53
CA ILE A 65 -17.52 -35.76 -1.50
C ILE A 65 -17.98 -34.31 -1.56
N PHE A 66 -19.27 -34.13 -1.85
CA PHE A 66 -19.95 -32.85 -1.91
C PHE A 66 -20.96 -32.71 -0.78
N MET A 67 -21.14 -31.49 -0.28
CA MET A 67 -22.15 -31.14 0.72
C MET A 67 -22.94 -29.89 0.28
N PRO A 68 -24.23 -29.78 0.62
CA PRO A 68 -25.02 -28.59 0.35
C PRO A 68 -24.87 -27.59 1.51
N GLY A 69 -23.99 -26.59 1.30
CA GLY A 69 -23.75 -25.51 2.26
C GLY A 69 -23.37 -25.97 3.67
N SER A 70 -23.31 -25.01 4.60
CA SER A 70 -22.99 -25.25 6.02
C SER A 70 -24.18 -25.70 6.87
N ASP A 71 -25.39 -25.54 6.36
CA ASP A 71 -26.62 -25.61 7.17
C ASP A 71 -27.22 -27.02 7.23
N THR A 72 -26.66 -27.96 6.46
CA THR A 72 -27.14 -29.34 6.39
C THR A 72 -25.98 -30.32 6.50
N SER A 73 -26.29 -31.54 6.91
CA SER A 73 -25.32 -32.61 7.05
C SER A 73 -25.36 -33.63 5.91
N GLU A 74 -26.04 -33.29 4.81
CA GLU A 74 -26.14 -34.19 3.67
C GLU A 74 -24.79 -34.33 2.98
N THR A 75 -24.47 -35.54 2.52
CA THR A 75 -23.24 -35.82 1.78
C THR A 75 -23.54 -36.62 0.53
N LEU A 76 -22.91 -36.26 -0.59
CA LEU A 76 -23.02 -36.94 -1.86
C LEU A 76 -21.62 -37.32 -2.35
N GLU A 77 -21.40 -38.62 -2.54
CA GLU A 77 -20.16 -39.17 -3.08
C GLU A 77 -20.35 -39.46 -4.58
N ILE A 78 -19.52 -38.86 -5.43
CA ILE A 78 -19.55 -39.03 -6.90
C ILE A 78 -18.16 -39.48 -7.37
N ASP A 79 -18.10 -40.50 -8.21
CA ASP A 79 -16.84 -41.00 -8.81
C ASP A 79 -16.73 -40.70 -10.31
N ASP A 80 -17.77 -40.14 -10.92
CA ASP A 80 -17.77 -39.77 -12.33
C ASP A 80 -16.92 -38.50 -12.57
N PRO A 81 -15.80 -38.58 -13.31
CA PRO A 81 -14.92 -37.45 -13.55
C PRO A 81 -15.59 -36.32 -14.36
N GLU A 82 -16.56 -36.64 -15.23
CA GLU A 82 -17.26 -35.64 -16.04
C GLU A 82 -18.22 -34.82 -15.16
N MET A 83 -19.01 -35.49 -14.32
CA MET A 83 -19.87 -34.85 -13.32
C MET A 83 -19.06 -33.98 -12.34
N ILE A 84 -17.94 -34.51 -11.81
CA ILE A 84 -17.06 -33.76 -10.90
C ILE A 84 -16.54 -32.49 -11.59
N SER A 85 -16.02 -32.62 -12.82
CA SER A 85 -15.49 -31.47 -13.57
C SER A 85 -16.57 -30.43 -13.86
N ALA A 86 -17.80 -30.86 -14.15
CA ALA A 86 -18.91 -29.95 -14.42
C ALA A 86 -19.30 -29.15 -13.18
N ILE A 87 -19.43 -29.79 -12.02
CA ILE A 87 -19.71 -29.12 -10.73
C ILE A 87 -18.60 -28.11 -10.41
N GLU A 88 -17.34 -28.51 -10.54
CA GLU A 88 -16.18 -27.62 -10.26
C GLU A 88 -16.11 -26.41 -11.19
N LYS A 89 -16.44 -26.58 -12.48
CA LYS A 89 -16.49 -25.47 -13.44
C LYS A 89 -17.56 -24.45 -13.04
N VAL A 90 -18.73 -24.90 -12.59
CA VAL A 90 -19.79 -24.01 -12.12
C VAL A 90 -19.36 -23.28 -10.85
N GLN A 91 -18.79 -23.98 -9.86
CA GLN A 91 -18.26 -23.35 -8.64
C GLN A 91 -17.17 -22.33 -8.96
N ALA A 92 -16.23 -22.64 -9.85
CA ALA A 92 -15.18 -21.72 -10.27
C ALA A 92 -15.75 -20.45 -10.93
N ALA A 93 -16.81 -20.60 -11.73
CA ALA A 93 -17.48 -19.46 -12.37
C ALA A 93 -18.21 -18.57 -11.34
N VAL A 94 -18.83 -19.17 -10.32
CA VAL A 94 -19.47 -18.44 -9.21
C VAL A 94 -18.43 -17.69 -8.38
N HIS A 95 -17.38 -18.38 -7.93
CA HIS A 95 -16.31 -17.76 -7.12
C HIS A 95 -15.46 -16.76 -7.89
N ALA A 96 -15.44 -16.80 -9.22
CA ALA A 96 -14.76 -15.78 -10.02
C ALA A 96 -15.38 -14.38 -9.83
N ALA A 97 -16.67 -14.31 -9.48
CA ALA A 97 -17.39 -13.06 -9.22
C ALA A 97 -17.17 -12.53 -7.79
N ASP A 98 -16.63 -13.33 -6.87
CA ASP A 98 -16.41 -12.90 -5.50
C ASP A 98 -15.41 -11.75 -5.42
N PRO A 99 -15.73 -10.66 -4.69
CA PRO A 99 -14.83 -9.53 -4.53
C PRO A 99 -13.58 -10.01 -3.79
N LYS A 100 -12.41 -9.88 -4.43
CA LYS A 100 -11.10 -10.27 -3.84
C LYS A 100 -10.62 -9.15 -2.91
N PRO A 101 -10.88 -9.21 -1.59
CA PRO A 101 -10.56 -8.12 -0.69
C PRO A 101 -9.05 -8.15 -0.40
N GLY A 102 -8.38 -7.01 -0.52
CA GLY A 102 -6.96 -6.88 -0.11
C GLY A 102 -6.11 -5.96 -0.97
N ARG A 103 -6.41 -5.86 -2.28
CA ARG A 103 -5.62 -5.00 -3.19
C ARG A 103 -5.76 -3.52 -2.84
N LEU A 104 -6.97 -3.07 -2.49
CA LEU A 104 -7.22 -1.68 -2.12
C LEU A 104 -6.47 -1.28 -0.84
N ARG A 105 -6.42 -2.17 0.16
CA ARG A 105 -5.72 -1.92 1.42
C ARG A 105 -4.20 -1.83 1.22
N LEU A 106 -3.64 -2.65 0.33
CA LEU A 106 -2.22 -2.55 -0.05
C LEU A 106 -1.92 -1.22 -0.74
N TRP A 107 -2.72 -0.83 -1.75
CA TRP A 107 -2.53 0.44 -2.46
C TRP A 107 -2.72 1.65 -1.55
N ALA A 108 -3.71 1.63 -0.66
CA ALA A 108 -3.91 2.67 0.33
C ALA A 108 -2.68 2.83 1.24
N GLY A 109 -2.16 1.72 1.78
CA GLY A 109 -0.95 1.73 2.61
C GLY A 109 0.28 2.26 1.87
N LEU A 110 0.47 1.85 0.62
CA LEU A 110 1.61 2.29 -0.21
C LEU A 110 1.52 3.77 -0.57
N SER A 111 0.31 4.27 -0.83
CA SER A 111 0.07 5.70 -1.09
C SER A 111 0.39 6.56 0.15
N MET A 112 -0.01 6.11 1.34
CA MET A 112 0.25 6.82 2.59
C MET A 112 1.76 6.91 2.87
N LEU A 113 2.48 5.80 2.66
CA LEU A 113 3.93 5.75 2.82
C LEU A 113 4.66 6.66 1.82
N ALA A 114 4.20 6.71 0.57
CA ALA A 114 4.75 7.60 -0.44
C ALA A 114 4.53 9.08 -0.09
N VAL A 115 3.34 9.45 0.40
CA VAL A 115 3.04 10.82 0.84
C VAL A 115 3.94 11.23 2.01
N LEU A 116 4.06 10.37 3.03
CA LEU A 116 4.94 10.64 4.17
C LEU A 116 6.40 10.77 3.76
N GLY A 117 6.88 9.90 2.88
CA GLY A 117 8.24 9.98 2.31
C GLY A 117 8.46 11.26 1.52
N GLY A 118 7.47 11.69 0.72
CA GLY A 118 7.49 12.95 0.01
C GLY A 118 7.60 14.16 0.94
N LEU A 119 6.78 14.22 2.00
CA LEU A 119 6.89 15.30 2.99
C LEU A 119 8.28 15.31 3.67
N ALA A 120 8.82 14.13 3.99
CA ALA A 120 10.13 14.05 4.64
C ALA A 120 11.26 14.57 3.74
N VAL A 121 11.22 14.28 2.43
CA VAL A 121 12.29 14.69 1.50
C VAL A 121 12.13 16.14 1.05
N PHE A 122 10.91 16.58 0.76
CA PHE A 122 10.68 17.89 0.13
C PHE A 122 10.35 19.01 1.13
N TRP A 123 9.80 18.71 2.30
CA TRP A 123 9.34 19.74 3.25
C TRP A 123 10.19 19.81 4.52
N LEU A 124 10.66 18.67 5.03
CA LEU A 124 11.41 18.62 6.29
C LEU A 124 12.67 19.50 6.31
N PRO A 125 13.52 19.55 5.26
CA PRO A 125 14.76 20.33 5.30
C PRO A 125 14.49 21.82 5.54
N ASP A 126 13.58 22.41 4.77
CA ASP A 126 13.20 23.83 4.90
C ASP A 126 12.51 24.10 6.24
N ALA A 127 11.70 23.17 6.73
CA ALA A 127 11.06 23.30 8.04
C ALA A 127 12.08 23.31 9.18
N VAL A 128 13.12 22.48 9.11
CA VAL A 128 14.21 22.45 10.10
C VAL A 128 15.02 23.74 10.06
N VAL A 129 15.36 24.24 8.86
CA VAL A 129 16.08 25.51 8.69
C VAL A 129 15.27 26.68 9.25
N ALA A 130 13.99 26.80 8.86
CA ALA A 130 13.10 27.84 9.34
C ALA A 130 12.82 27.75 10.85
N HIS A 131 12.95 26.57 11.45
CA HIS A 131 12.89 26.41 12.90
C HIS A 131 14.18 26.89 13.56
N ALA A 132 15.34 26.51 13.03
CA ALA A 132 16.63 26.96 13.52
C ALA A 132 16.75 28.50 13.48
N GLU A 133 16.31 29.14 12.40
CA GLU A 133 16.33 30.61 12.27
C GLU A 133 15.53 31.33 13.36
N ARG A 134 14.37 30.76 13.76
CA ARG A 134 13.50 31.33 14.80
C ARG A 134 14.07 31.18 16.20
N VAL A 135 14.87 30.15 16.45
CA VAL A 135 15.37 29.81 17.79
C VAL A 135 16.76 30.40 18.06
N VAL A 136 17.58 30.63 17.02
CA VAL A 136 18.96 31.13 17.19
C VAL A 136 18.98 32.61 17.62
N PRO A 137 19.46 32.93 18.84
CA PRO A 137 19.60 34.30 19.31
C PRO A 137 20.61 35.10 18.50
N GLN A 138 20.48 36.44 18.47
CA GLN A 138 21.38 37.32 17.72
C GLN A 138 22.86 37.18 18.15
N THR A 139 23.11 36.90 19.43
CA THR A 139 24.45 36.64 19.96
C THR A 139 25.12 35.45 19.28
N THR A 140 24.40 34.33 19.15
CA THR A 140 24.89 33.13 18.45
C THR A 140 25.14 33.39 16.97
N ARG A 141 24.34 34.25 16.32
CA ARG A 141 24.57 34.65 14.91
C ARG A 141 25.90 35.41 14.76
N SER A 142 26.17 36.37 15.64
CA SER A 142 27.44 37.13 15.62
C SER A 142 28.66 36.25 15.91
N GLU A 143 28.55 35.27 16.81
CA GLU A 143 29.63 34.31 17.07
C GLU A 143 29.92 33.41 15.87
N LEU A 144 28.87 32.95 15.18
CA LEU A 144 28.99 32.13 13.97
C LEU A 144 29.61 32.94 12.83
N GLY A 145 29.15 34.18 12.61
CA GLY A 145 29.72 35.09 11.61
C GLY A 145 31.21 35.33 11.83
N ASN A 146 31.60 35.65 13.07
CA ASN A 146 33.01 35.84 13.43
C ASN A 146 33.84 34.56 13.23
N ARG A 147 33.30 33.38 13.56
CA ARG A 147 33.99 32.09 13.32
C ARG A 147 34.21 31.82 11.83
N VAL A 148 33.21 32.12 11.00
CA VAL A 148 33.32 31.99 9.54
C VAL A 148 34.32 33.01 9.00
N LEU A 149 34.29 34.25 9.47
CA LEU A 149 35.25 35.29 9.07
C LEU A 149 36.70 34.91 9.39
N ILE A 150 36.97 34.38 10.59
CA ILE A 150 38.31 33.89 10.95
C ILE A 150 38.77 32.73 10.05
N HIS A 151 37.84 31.85 9.64
CA HIS A 151 38.18 30.79 8.69
C HIS A 151 38.42 31.32 7.28
N ALA A 152 37.62 32.31 6.87
CA ALA A 152 37.79 33.01 5.61
C ALA A 152 39.14 33.72 5.52
N GLU A 153 39.59 34.38 6.58
CA GLU A 153 40.90 35.05 6.63
C GLU A 153 42.05 34.10 6.33
N LYS A 154 41.96 32.82 6.73
CA LYS A 154 42.99 31.81 6.42
C LYS A 154 43.11 31.50 4.92
N LEU A 155 42.03 31.68 4.16
CA LEU A 155 41.95 31.34 2.74
C LEU A 155 42.05 32.58 1.85
N ALA A 156 41.40 33.66 2.24
CA ALA A 156 41.31 34.93 1.55
C ALA A 156 42.42 35.93 1.96
N GLY A 157 43.19 35.64 2.99
CA GLY A 157 44.14 36.57 3.59
C GLY A 157 43.51 37.48 4.65
N ASP A 158 44.37 38.09 5.45
CA ASP A 158 43.97 38.89 6.61
C ASP A 158 43.02 40.04 6.25
N ARG A 159 42.18 40.42 7.22
CA ARG A 159 41.29 41.57 7.09
C ARG A 159 42.10 42.87 6.97
N CYS A 160 41.61 43.81 6.16
CA CYS A 160 42.20 45.13 6.05
C CYS A 160 41.88 45.98 7.30
N ASP A 161 42.81 46.04 8.25
CA ASP A 161 42.57 46.63 9.58
C ASP A 161 42.97 48.11 9.78
N GLY A 162 43.25 48.83 8.69
CA GLY A 162 43.70 50.22 8.75
C GLY A 162 42.69 51.17 9.42
N PRO A 163 43.10 52.02 10.39
CA PRO A 163 42.19 52.86 11.18
C PRO A 163 41.48 53.96 10.36
N ALA A 164 42.04 54.36 9.21
CA ALA A 164 41.35 55.25 8.26
C ALA A 164 40.26 54.51 7.47
N GLY A 165 40.55 53.28 7.02
CA GLY A 165 39.61 52.44 6.27
C GLY A 165 38.39 52.06 7.10
N LYS A 166 38.60 51.62 8.36
CA LYS A 166 37.51 51.31 9.30
C LYS A 166 36.53 52.47 9.46
N ARG A 167 37.03 53.68 9.69
CA ARG A 167 36.20 54.89 9.82
C ARG A 167 35.40 55.25 8.56
N VAL A 168 35.87 54.86 7.38
CA VAL A 168 35.13 55.04 6.11
C VAL A 168 34.06 53.96 5.98
N LEU A 169 34.40 52.72 6.29
CA LEU A 169 33.48 51.59 6.27
C LEU A 169 32.34 51.75 7.29
N ASP A 170 32.63 52.21 8.51
CA ASP A 170 31.61 52.48 9.52
C ASP A 170 30.61 53.56 9.05
N ARG A 171 31.12 54.62 8.41
CA ARG A 171 30.26 55.67 7.81
C ARG A 171 29.44 55.14 6.65
N LEU A 172 30.00 54.26 5.84
CA LEU A 172 29.28 53.63 4.73
C LEU A 172 28.19 52.70 5.27
N ALA A 173 28.50 51.85 6.25
CA ALA A 173 27.56 50.97 6.92
C ALA A 173 26.37 51.75 7.53
N GLN A 174 26.65 52.84 8.25
CA GLN A 174 25.62 53.70 8.82
C GLN A 174 24.70 54.33 7.76
N ARG A 175 25.22 54.63 6.56
CA ARG A 175 24.41 55.17 5.45
C ARG A 175 23.59 54.10 4.75
N LEU A 176 24.12 52.89 4.62
CA LEU A 176 23.45 51.79 3.94
C LEU A 176 22.36 51.14 4.80
N ALA A 177 22.60 51.03 6.11
CA ALA A 177 21.78 50.24 7.03
C ALA A 177 21.82 50.84 8.46
N PRO A 178 21.14 51.98 8.70
CA PRO A 178 21.26 52.75 9.94
C PRO A 178 20.78 51.99 11.19
N ASP A 179 19.75 51.14 11.05
CA ASP A 179 19.08 50.48 12.18
C ASP A 179 19.53 49.03 12.40
N THR A 180 20.40 48.50 11.54
CA THR A 180 20.73 47.07 11.49
C THR A 180 22.05 46.74 12.20
N GLY A 181 22.88 47.74 12.50
CA GLY A 181 24.22 47.53 13.08
C GLY A 181 25.17 46.78 12.13
N LEU A 182 25.08 47.09 10.82
CA LEU A 182 25.90 46.47 9.77
C LEU A 182 27.41 46.72 10.01
N HIS A 183 28.23 45.68 9.90
CA HIS A 183 29.68 45.74 10.07
C HIS A 183 30.40 45.30 8.81
N LEU A 184 30.95 46.26 8.05
CA LEU A 184 31.63 45.94 6.79
C LEU A 184 33.09 45.55 7.02
N VAL A 185 33.49 44.38 6.51
CA VAL A 185 34.89 43.91 6.54
C VAL A 185 35.40 43.67 5.12
N ILE A 186 36.61 44.16 4.84
CA ILE A 186 37.33 43.90 3.59
C ILE A 186 38.43 42.88 3.88
N VAL A 187 38.52 41.84 3.07
CA VAL A 187 39.58 40.81 3.09
C VAL A 187 40.35 40.81 1.78
N GLY A 188 41.60 40.32 1.81
CA GLY A 188 42.55 40.49 0.69
C GLY A 188 42.13 39.82 -0.63
N ARG A 189 41.58 38.60 -0.58
CA ARG A 189 41.23 37.77 -1.73
C ARG A 189 39.95 36.96 -1.46
N TRP A 190 38.80 37.64 -1.41
CA TRP A 190 37.51 36.96 -1.36
C TRP A 190 37.22 36.28 -2.71
N PRO A 191 36.69 35.04 -2.74
CA PRO A 191 36.40 34.35 -4.00
C PRO A 191 35.26 34.99 -4.82
N ASN A 192 34.36 35.75 -4.17
CA ASN A 192 33.29 36.53 -4.83
C ASN A 192 33.55 38.04 -4.70
N THR A 193 32.69 38.90 -5.28
CA THR A 193 32.82 40.37 -5.13
C THR A 193 32.33 40.87 -3.76
N THR A 194 31.29 40.25 -3.20
CA THR A 194 30.71 40.54 -1.88
C THR A 194 30.07 39.29 -1.28
N GLY A 195 29.89 39.25 0.03
CA GLY A 195 29.21 38.17 0.75
C GLY A 195 28.61 38.71 2.05
N HIS A 196 27.60 38.01 2.58
CA HIS A 196 26.96 38.36 3.85
C HIS A 196 27.09 37.20 4.83
N LEU A 197 27.59 37.48 6.02
CA LEU A 197 27.76 36.52 7.10
C LEU A 197 26.69 36.73 8.19
N PRO A 198 26.31 35.68 8.93
CA PRO A 198 25.41 35.81 10.06
C PRO A 198 25.91 36.83 11.10
N GLY A 199 25.00 37.62 11.68
CA GLY A 199 25.38 38.67 12.63
C GLY A 199 25.71 40.03 11.99
N ASN A 200 25.25 40.25 10.75
CA ASN A 200 25.33 41.52 10.01
C ASN A 200 26.77 41.93 9.66
N ILE A 201 27.59 40.96 9.21
CA ILE A 201 28.99 41.16 8.79
C ILE A 201 29.10 40.96 7.27
#